data_AF-A0A2V7PZ18-F1
#
_entry.id   AF-A0A2V7PZ18-F1
#
_cell.length_a   1.000
_cell.length_b   1.000
_cell.length_c   1.000
_cell.angle_alpha   90.00
_cell.angle_beta   90.00
_cell.angle_gamma   90.00
#
_symmetry.space_group_name_H-M   'P 1'
#
loop_
_entity.id
_entity.type
_entity.pdbx_description
1 polymer ?
#
loop_
_entity_poly.entity_id
_entity_poly.type
_entity_poly.pdbx_seq_one_letter_code
_entity_poly.pdbx_strand_id
1 'polypeptide(L)'
;MFVAGGPRRLGAPSVLSAPSKEDGYDLWLRYRPVADAARLAQYRATITQLVVESDAPTMQAARAELVTGLRGLLGRDIPVARAPSRDGALVVGTPASSAVVAALPLGAALRQAGPEGFVIRALPIRGRPAIVIAANRDVGALYGAFQLLRLLQIERPLAGVDLVSAPRLRLRLLDHWDNLNGTVERGYAGASLWEWARLPDSINPRYTDYARADASVGINGVVLTNVNADARILTAAYLVKVAALARAFRPWGLKVYLTARFSAPIEIGGLATADPLDAGVRAWWAAKADEIYRAIPDFGGFLVKANSEGQPGPQDYHRTHADGANL
;
A
#
# COMPACT_ATOMS: atom_id res chain seq x y z
N MET A 1 69.72 12.75 30.36
CA MET A 1 69.08 14.07 30.52
C MET A 1 67.61 13.87 30.20
N PHE A 2 66.79 13.64 31.23
CA PHE A 2 65.38 13.23 31.12
C PHE A 2 64.52 14.45 30.76
N VAL A 3 63.75 14.34 29.68
CA VAL A 3 62.76 15.35 29.28
C VAL A 3 61.43 15.02 29.97
N ALA A 4 60.89 15.99 30.70
CA ALA A 4 59.62 15.89 31.41
C ALA A 4 58.43 15.85 30.44
N GLY A 5 57.61 14.79 30.52
CA GLY A 5 56.32 14.70 29.87
C GLY A 5 55.22 15.30 30.77
N GLY A 6 54.55 16.34 30.30
CA GLY A 6 53.42 16.97 30.99
C GLY A 6 52.16 16.08 31.05
N PRO A 7 51.20 16.39 31.95
CA PRO A 7 50.03 15.56 32.18
C PRO A 7 49.06 15.60 31.00
N ARG A 8 48.73 14.41 30.47
CA ARG A 8 47.64 14.23 29.49
C ARG A 8 46.31 14.59 30.15
N ARG A 9 45.59 15.57 29.58
CA ARG A 9 44.20 15.84 29.93
C ARG A 9 43.36 14.62 29.53
N LEU A 10 42.72 13.98 30.51
CA LEU A 10 41.69 12.97 30.28
C LEU A 10 40.52 13.65 29.54
N GLY A 11 40.26 13.22 28.31
CA GLY A 11 39.11 13.66 27.54
C GLY A 11 37.81 13.29 28.27
N ALA A 12 36.84 14.20 28.23
CA ALA A 12 35.50 13.95 28.78
C ALA A 12 34.90 12.68 28.14
N PRO A 13 34.20 11.84 28.92
CA PRO A 13 33.56 10.65 28.39
C PRO A 13 32.57 11.07 27.29
N SER A 14 32.73 10.49 26.11
CA SER A 14 31.74 10.57 25.04
C SER A 14 30.42 10.06 25.61
N VAL A 15 29.41 10.93 25.67
CA VAL A 15 28.05 10.50 25.96
C VAL A 15 27.62 9.65 24.76
N LEU A 16 27.82 8.33 24.88
CA LEU A 16 27.21 7.37 23.97
C LEU A 16 25.71 7.60 24.11
N SER A 17 25.09 8.22 23.09
CA SER A 17 23.65 8.33 23.01
C SER A 17 23.08 6.93 23.16
N ALA A 18 22.14 6.73 24.07
CA ALA A 18 21.44 5.46 24.19
C ALA A 18 20.96 5.03 22.79
N PRO A 19 21.10 3.75 22.41
CA PRO A 19 20.59 3.29 21.13
C PRO A 19 19.11 3.67 21.05
N SER A 20 18.72 4.29 19.94
CA SER A 20 17.31 4.54 19.64
C SER A 20 16.56 3.22 19.83
N LYS A 21 15.50 3.21 20.66
CA LYS A 21 14.61 2.05 20.83
C LYS A 21 13.84 1.82 19.52
N GLU A 22 14.52 1.30 18.52
CA GLU A 22 13.99 0.93 17.21
C GLU A 22 13.85 -0.60 17.22
N ASP A 23 12.62 -1.08 17.05
CA ASP A 23 12.29 -2.52 16.97
C ASP A 23 12.02 -2.97 15.52
N GLY A 24 12.06 -2.03 14.57
CA GLY A 24 11.85 -2.27 13.15
C GLY A 24 10.38 -2.32 12.70
N TYR A 25 9.40 -2.13 13.60
CA TYR A 25 7.97 -2.23 13.26
C TYR A 25 7.56 -1.26 12.13
N ASP A 26 8.06 -0.03 12.17
CA ASP A 26 7.71 1.04 11.21
C ASP A 26 8.39 0.89 9.84
N LEU A 27 9.27 -0.09 9.67
CA LEU A 27 10.08 -0.30 8.46
C LEU A 27 10.77 1.01 8.01
N TRP A 28 10.45 1.51 6.83
CA TRP A 28 10.99 2.75 6.26
C TRP A 28 10.11 3.99 6.51
N LEU A 29 8.89 3.84 7.04
CA LEU A 29 7.96 4.95 7.32
C LEU A 29 8.27 5.62 8.66
N ARG A 30 9.56 5.81 8.93
CA ARG A 30 10.10 6.42 10.14
C ARG A 30 9.97 7.94 10.05
N TYR A 31 8.83 8.47 10.47
CA TYR A 31 8.56 9.90 10.53
C TYR A 31 9.27 10.56 11.72
N ARG A 32 10.59 10.51 11.73
CA ARG A 32 11.44 11.22 12.70
C ARG A 32 11.65 12.67 12.23
N PRO A 33 11.88 13.62 13.16
CA PRO A 33 12.20 14.99 12.78
C PRO A 33 13.37 15.04 11.78
N VAL A 34 13.23 15.89 10.76
CA VAL A 34 14.29 16.17 9.77
C VAL A 34 15.54 16.63 10.51
N ALA A 35 16.69 16.03 10.17
CA ALA A 35 17.92 16.19 10.93
C ALA A 35 18.63 17.51 10.59
N ASP A 36 18.64 17.91 9.31
CA ASP A 36 19.17 19.21 8.90
C ASP A 36 18.25 20.35 9.36
N ALA A 37 18.76 21.21 10.24
CA ALA A 37 18.00 22.30 10.85
C ALA A 37 17.56 23.37 9.83
N ALA A 38 18.38 23.65 8.81
CA ALA A 38 18.04 24.62 7.76
C ALA A 38 16.94 24.06 6.86
N ARG A 39 17.02 22.77 6.52
CA ARG A 39 15.98 22.08 5.76
C ARG A 39 14.67 21.99 6.55
N LEU A 40 14.73 21.67 7.83
CA LEU A 40 13.56 21.65 8.72
C LEU A 40 12.89 23.03 8.79
N ALA A 41 13.68 24.10 8.93
CA ALA A 41 13.16 25.47 8.91
C ALA A 41 12.47 25.81 7.59
N GLN A 42 13.07 25.42 6.45
CA GLN A 42 12.46 25.58 5.13
C GLN A 42 11.14 24.83 5.02
N TYR A 43 11.07 23.56 5.45
CA TYR A 43 9.83 22.78 5.40
C TYR A 43 8.74 23.38 6.26
N ARG A 44 9.07 23.87 7.46
CA ARG A 44 8.11 24.57 8.33
C ARG A 44 7.62 25.89 7.74
N ALA A 45 8.43 26.58 6.95
CA ALA A 45 7.97 27.76 6.22
C ALA A 45 7.10 27.40 4.99
N THR A 46 7.43 26.29 4.32
CA THR A 46 6.77 25.86 3.07
C THR A 46 5.43 25.16 3.31
N ILE A 47 5.29 24.41 4.41
CA ILE A 47 4.09 23.64 4.75
C ILE A 47 3.56 24.14 6.09
N THR A 48 2.52 24.96 6.03
CA THR A 48 1.89 25.62 7.19
C THR A 48 0.45 25.16 7.44
N GLN A 49 -0.17 24.53 6.45
CA GLN A 49 -1.51 23.95 6.53
C GLN A 49 -1.65 22.79 5.53
N LEU A 50 -2.55 21.85 5.84
CA LEU A 50 -2.94 20.75 4.96
C LEU A 50 -4.39 20.92 4.53
N VAL A 51 -4.66 20.76 3.23
CA VAL A 51 -5.99 20.84 2.63
C VAL A 51 -6.25 19.58 1.82
N VAL A 52 -7.28 18.83 2.21
CA VAL A 52 -7.76 17.64 1.50
C VAL A 52 -9.28 17.74 1.41
N GLU A 53 -9.80 17.99 0.20
CA GLU A 53 -11.23 18.26 -0.07
C GLU A 53 -11.94 16.96 -0.51
N SER A 54 -11.92 15.90 0.30
CA SER A 54 -12.62 14.65 -0.05
C SER A 54 -12.83 13.76 1.16
N ASP A 55 -14.02 13.17 1.29
CA ASP A 55 -14.35 12.15 2.30
C ASP A 55 -14.20 10.72 1.78
N ALA A 56 -13.70 10.53 0.55
CA ALA A 56 -13.43 9.21 0.02
C ALA A 56 -12.40 8.46 0.91
N PRO A 57 -12.60 7.15 1.18
CA PRO A 57 -11.74 6.41 2.12
C PRO A 57 -10.24 6.51 1.81
N THR A 58 -9.85 6.44 0.54
CA THR A 58 -8.45 6.58 0.10
C THR A 58 -7.89 7.98 0.34
N MET A 59 -8.70 9.03 0.14
CA MET A 59 -8.29 10.39 0.44
C MET A 59 -8.15 10.64 1.95
N GLN A 60 -9.01 10.00 2.76
CA GLN A 60 -8.89 10.03 4.22
C GLN A 60 -7.65 9.28 4.71
N ALA A 61 -7.29 8.16 4.08
CA ALA A 61 -6.02 7.47 4.34
C ALA A 61 -4.82 8.37 4.00
N ALA A 62 -4.81 9.00 2.81
CA ALA A 62 -3.75 9.93 2.42
C ALA A 62 -3.63 11.13 3.37
N ARG A 63 -4.77 11.70 3.80
CA ARG A 63 -4.83 12.77 4.79
C ARG A 63 -4.24 12.33 6.13
N ALA A 64 -4.66 11.17 6.65
CA ALA A 64 -4.18 10.65 7.92
C ALA A 64 -2.67 10.39 7.88
N GLU A 65 -2.16 9.83 6.78
CA GLU A 65 -0.73 9.58 6.60
C GLU A 65 0.07 10.89 6.57
N LEU A 66 -0.42 11.91 5.84
CA LEU A 66 0.22 13.23 5.82
C LEU A 66 0.19 13.91 7.19
N VAL A 67 -0.90 13.80 7.95
CA VAL A 67 -0.96 14.36 9.32
C VAL A 67 0.09 13.70 10.20
N THR A 68 0.16 12.37 10.21
CA THR A 68 1.14 11.61 11.00
C THR A 68 2.57 11.92 10.55
N GLY A 69 2.82 11.86 9.25
CA GLY A 69 4.13 12.07 8.66
C GLY A 69 4.66 13.49 8.84
N LEU A 70 3.84 14.50 8.56
CA LEU A 70 4.24 15.89 8.74
C LEU A 70 4.45 16.23 10.22
N ARG A 71 3.62 15.70 11.13
CA ARG A 71 3.82 15.90 12.58
C ARG A 71 5.21 15.42 13.00
N GLY A 72 5.56 14.19 12.60
CA GLY A 72 6.85 13.59 12.93
C GLY A 72 8.03 14.32 12.28
N LEU A 73 7.99 14.50 10.96
CA LEU A 73 9.07 15.07 10.16
C LEU A 73 9.33 16.55 10.47
N LEU A 74 8.26 17.34 10.70
CA LEU A 74 8.37 18.76 10.99
C LEU A 74 8.39 19.03 12.50
N GLY A 75 8.22 18.02 13.36
CA GLY A 75 8.20 18.15 14.82
C GLY A 75 7.16 19.15 15.35
N ARG A 76 6.03 19.31 14.64
CA ARG A 76 4.90 20.18 15.04
C ARG A 76 3.62 19.75 14.35
N ASP A 77 2.48 20.08 14.92
CA ASP A 77 1.20 19.90 14.25
C ASP A 77 1.03 20.86 13.07
N ILE A 78 0.51 20.33 11.96
CA ILE A 78 0.08 21.11 10.79
C ILE A 78 -1.45 21.19 10.81
N PRO A 79 -2.04 22.39 10.89
CA PRO A 79 -3.49 22.53 10.91
C PRO A 79 -4.10 22.01 9.61
N VAL A 80 -5.14 21.18 9.73
CA VAL A 80 -5.97 20.80 8.58
C VAL A 80 -7.05 21.85 8.37
N ALA A 81 -7.16 22.36 7.15
CA ALA A 81 -8.16 23.32 6.76
C ALA A 81 -9.07 22.77 5.64
N ARG A 82 -10.28 23.33 5.53
CA ARG A 82 -11.22 22.99 4.45
C ARG A 82 -10.87 23.62 3.11
N ALA A 83 -10.08 24.70 3.11
CA ALA A 83 -9.65 25.40 1.91
C ALA A 83 -8.32 26.13 2.18
N PRO A 84 -7.55 26.47 1.14
CA PRO A 84 -6.31 27.23 1.31
C PRO A 84 -6.60 28.66 1.81
N SER A 85 -6.17 28.99 3.04
CA SER A 85 -6.39 30.31 3.66
C SER A 85 -5.14 31.10 4.03
N ARG A 86 -3.94 30.50 3.94
CA ARG A 86 -2.65 31.11 4.27
C ARG A 86 -1.55 30.60 3.34
N ASP A 87 -0.39 31.24 3.37
CA ASP A 87 0.79 30.86 2.59
C ASP A 87 1.36 29.51 3.05
N GLY A 88 1.88 28.72 2.13
CA GLY A 88 2.43 27.39 2.44
C GLY A 88 1.35 26.32 2.59
N ALA A 89 0.29 26.39 1.78
CA ALA A 89 -0.72 25.35 1.72
C ALA A 89 -0.16 24.09 1.06
N LEU A 90 -0.32 22.93 1.70
CA LEU A 90 -0.22 21.64 1.02
C LEU A 90 -1.63 21.21 0.61
N VAL A 91 -1.92 21.20 -0.68
CA VAL A 91 -3.23 20.82 -1.23
C VAL A 91 -3.13 19.44 -1.88
N VAL A 92 -4.03 18.53 -1.54
CA VAL A 92 -4.07 17.17 -2.08
C VAL A 92 -5.45 16.84 -2.62
N GLY A 93 -5.54 16.38 -3.86
CA GLY A 93 -6.83 16.04 -4.45
C GLY A 93 -6.77 15.60 -5.91
N THR A 94 -7.96 15.37 -6.47
CA THR A 94 -8.15 15.19 -7.91
C THR A 94 -8.98 16.36 -8.45
N PRO A 95 -8.99 16.60 -9.77
CA PRO A 95 -9.92 17.57 -10.34
C PRO A 95 -11.40 17.27 -10.06
N ALA A 96 -11.75 16.01 -9.79
CA ALA A 96 -13.12 15.62 -9.47
C ALA A 96 -13.49 15.86 -8.00
N SER A 97 -12.52 15.81 -7.09
CA SER A 97 -12.78 15.97 -5.65
C SER A 97 -12.42 17.36 -5.12
N SER A 98 -11.46 18.06 -5.72
CA SER A 98 -11.02 19.38 -5.25
C SER A 98 -11.19 20.45 -6.31
N ALA A 99 -12.01 21.47 -6.00
CA ALA A 99 -12.20 22.63 -6.85
C ALA A 99 -10.90 23.44 -7.02
N VAL A 100 -10.05 23.44 -5.99
CA VAL A 100 -8.72 24.03 -6.06
C VAL A 100 -7.85 23.32 -7.08
N VAL A 101 -7.78 21.98 -7.04
CA VAL A 101 -7.01 21.19 -8.02
C VAL A 101 -7.56 21.36 -9.44
N ALA A 102 -8.89 21.38 -9.59
CA ALA A 102 -9.56 21.55 -10.88
C ALA A 102 -9.23 22.89 -11.58
N ALA A 103 -9.03 23.96 -10.80
CA ALA A 103 -8.73 25.28 -11.33
C ALA A 103 -7.26 25.48 -11.76
N LEU A 104 -6.38 24.53 -11.46
CA LEU A 104 -4.94 24.65 -11.73
C LEU A 104 -4.57 24.12 -13.12
N PRO A 105 -3.53 24.68 -13.77
CA PRO A 105 -3.11 24.30 -15.12
C PRO A 105 -2.32 22.98 -15.14
N LEU A 106 -2.91 21.91 -14.61
CA LEU A 106 -2.27 20.60 -14.42
C LEU A 106 -2.66 19.57 -15.49
N GLY A 107 -3.56 19.92 -16.41
CA GLY A 107 -4.17 18.95 -17.35
C GLY A 107 -3.17 18.12 -18.18
N ALA A 108 -2.09 18.72 -18.68
CA ALA A 108 -1.07 17.98 -19.44
C ALA A 108 -0.28 17.00 -18.56
N ALA A 109 0.14 17.45 -17.37
CA ALA A 109 0.86 16.64 -16.40
C ALA A 109 -0.02 15.50 -15.86
N LEU A 110 -1.31 15.76 -15.61
CA LEU A 110 -2.27 14.75 -15.20
C LEU A 110 -2.49 13.72 -16.31
N ARG A 111 -2.59 14.11 -17.58
CA ARG A 111 -2.65 13.13 -18.69
C ARG A 111 -1.43 12.23 -18.73
N GLN A 112 -0.23 12.78 -18.51
CA GLN A 112 1.01 12.01 -18.42
C GLN A 112 1.02 11.06 -17.21
N ALA A 113 0.46 11.47 -16.08
CA ALA A 113 0.41 10.66 -14.86
C ALA A 113 -0.51 9.43 -14.97
N GLY A 114 -1.53 9.46 -15.84
CA GLY A 114 -2.46 8.35 -16.00
C GLY A 114 -3.28 8.02 -14.73
N PRO A 115 -3.86 6.81 -14.62
CA PRO A 115 -4.88 6.53 -13.60
C PRO A 115 -4.33 6.37 -12.18
N GLU A 116 -3.10 5.88 -12.02
CA GLU A 116 -2.47 5.63 -10.71
C GLU A 116 -1.29 6.58 -10.44
N GLY A 117 -0.90 7.43 -11.39
CA GLY A 117 0.17 8.40 -11.18
C GLY A 117 -0.30 9.66 -10.47
N PHE A 118 0.66 10.53 -10.22
CA PHE A 118 0.48 11.80 -9.53
C PHE A 118 1.40 12.89 -10.06
N VAL A 119 1.07 14.11 -9.69
CA VAL A 119 1.82 15.33 -9.95
C VAL A 119 2.10 16.00 -8.60
N ILE A 120 3.35 16.35 -8.30
CA ILE A 120 3.72 17.17 -7.14
C ILE A 120 4.37 18.44 -7.65
N ARG A 121 3.77 19.59 -7.37
CA ARG A 121 4.26 20.86 -7.89
C ARG A 121 4.13 22.02 -6.91
N ALA A 122 5.09 22.93 -6.94
CA ALA A 122 5.00 24.24 -6.29
C ALA A 122 4.31 25.23 -7.24
N LEU A 123 3.13 25.73 -6.86
CA LEU A 123 2.37 26.73 -7.63
C LEU A 123 1.58 27.64 -6.69
N PRO A 124 1.38 28.91 -7.09
CA PRO A 124 0.55 29.82 -6.31
C PRO A 124 -0.93 29.46 -6.44
N ILE A 125 -1.66 29.53 -5.33
CA ILE A 125 -3.13 29.44 -5.28
C ILE A 125 -3.66 30.79 -4.82
N ARG A 126 -4.37 31.51 -5.69
CA ARG A 126 -4.83 32.89 -5.44
C ARG A 126 -3.68 33.81 -4.99
N GLY A 127 -2.53 33.70 -5.65
CA GLY A 127 -1.32 34.49 -5.37
C GLY A 127 -0.48 34.01 -4.18
N ARG A 128 -0.93 33.01 -3.42
CA ARG A 128 -0.21 32.50 -2.23
C ARG A 128 0.61 31.26 -2.56
N PRO A 129 1.87 31.14 -2.10
CA PRO A 129 2.67 29.95 -2.33
C PRO A 129 1.99 28.68 -1.80
N ALA A 130 1.99 27.61 -2.59
CA ALA A 130 1.46 26.31 -2.20
C ALA A 130 2.25 25.16 -2.86
N ILE A 131 2.16 23.99 -2.24
CA ILE A 131 2.54 22.70 -2.83
C ILE A 131 1.25 21.95 -3.14
N VAL A 132 1.14 21.41 -4.35
CA VAL A 132 -0.04 20.67 -4.81
C VAL A 132 0.37 19.24 -5.13
N ILE A 133 -0.31 18.27 -4.52
CA ILE A 133 -0.32 16.88 -4.93
C ILE A 133 -1.64 16.64 -5.68
N ALA A 134 -1.55 16.43 -6.99
CA ALA A 134 -2.71 16.17 -7.83
C ALA A 134 -2.64 14.79 -8.49
N ALA A 135 -3.79 14.16 -8.69
CA ALA A 135 -3.90 12.91 -9.43
C ALA A 135 -5.22 12.81 -10.19
N ASN A 136 -5.33 11.86 -11.12
CA ASN A 136 -6.60 11.58 -11.80
C ASN A 136 -7.57 10.73 -10.96
N ARG A 137 -7.05 9.96 -10.01
CA ARG A 137 -7.81 9.12 -9.09
C ARG A 137 -7.23 9.23 -7.69
N ASP A 138 -8.04 8.95 -6.68
CA ASP A 138 -7.67 9.07 -5.27
C ASP A 138 -6.42 8.24 -4.91
N VAL A 139 -6.26 7.05 -5.50
CA VAL A 139 -5.07 6.20 -5.27
C VAL A 139 -3.77 6.85 -5.75
N GLY A 140 -3.81 7.62 -6.84
CA GLY A 140 -2.65 8.40 -7.27
C GLY A 140 -2.30 9.50 -6.27
N ALA A 141 -3.32 10.17 -5.69
CA ALA A 141 -3.10 11.18 -4.67
C ALA A 141 -2.50 10.58 -3.39
N LEU A 142 -2.92 9.36 -3.00
CA LEU A 142 -2.29 8.58 -1.92
C LEU A 142 -0.82 8.29 -2.21
N TYR A 143 -0.48 7.78 -3.41
CA TYR A 143 0.92 7.54 -3.77
C TYR A 143 1.74 8.83 -3.83
N GLY A 144 1.14 9.95 -4.27
CA GLY A 144 1.74 11.28 -4.24
C GLY A 144 2.00 11.79 -2.81
N ALA A 145 1.12 11.49 -1.86
CA ALA A 145 1.33 11.78 -0.45
C ALA A 145 2.55 11.03 0.11
N PHE A 146 2.65 9.72 -0.13
CA PHE A 146 3.83 8.94 0.25
C PHE A 146 5.10 9.42 -0.45
N GLN A 147 5.02 9.81 -1.72
CA GLN A 147 6.15 10.40 -2.44
C GLN A 147 6.61 11.71 -1.77
N LEU A 148 5.71 12.61 -1.38
CA LEU A 148 6.07 13.85 -0.69
C LEU A 148 6.74 13.53 0.65
N LEU A 149 6.15 12.64 1.45
CA LEU A 149 6.73 12.22 2.72
C LEU A 149 8.12 11.61 2.53
N ARG A 150 8.32 10.81 1.48
CA ARG A 150 9.64 10.29 1.11
C ARG A 150 10.62 11.43 0.80
N LEU A 151 10.23 12.41 -0.01
CA LEU A 151 11.09 13.56 -0.32
C LEU A 151 11.54 14.31 0.95
N LEU A 152 10.65 14.44 1.94
CA LEU A 152 10.99 15.03 3.24
C LEU A 152 11.92 14.14 4.07
N GLN A 153 11.67 12.83 4.12
CA GLN A 153 12.51 11.85 4.84
C GLN A 153 13.94 11.78 4.29
N ILE A 154 14.11 11.95 2.97
CA ILE A 154 15.43 12.03 2.33
C ILE A 154 15.90 13.48 2.10
N GLU A 155 15.32 14.42 2.86
CA GLU A 155 15.73 15.82 3.00
C GLU A 155 15.89 16.62 1.68
N ARG A 156 15.06 16.30 0.68
CA ARG A 156 15.06 16.98 -0.62
C ARG A 156 14.41 18.35 -0.55
N PRO A 157 14.97 19.38 -1.23
CA PRO A 157 14.34 20.69 -1.29
C PRO A 157 12.94 20.62 -1.93
N LEU A 158 11.99 21.40 -1.41
CA LEU A 158 10.66 21.58 -2.00
C LEU A 158 10.54 22.86 -2.86
N ALA A 159 11.54 23.74 -2.80
CA ALA A 159 11.57 24.95 -3.61
C ALA A 159 11.52 24.59 -5.10
N GLY A 160 10.48 25.05 -5.80
CA GLY A 160 10.31 24.80 -7.23
C GLY A 160 10.09 23.32 -7.59
N VAL A 161 9.59 22.48 -6.67
CA VAL A 161 9.29 21.08 -7.00
C VAL A 161 8.35 21.03 -8.22
N ASP A 162 8.72 20.22 -9.21
CA ASP A 162 7.90 19.88 -10.38
C ASP A 162 8.16 18.41 -10.75
N LEU A 163 7.26 17.55 -10.31
CA LEU A 163 7.38 16.11 -10.46
C LEU A 163 6.09 15.54 -11.05
N VAL A 164 6.23 14.71 -12.08
CA VAL A 164 5.17 13.83 -12.60
C VAL A 164 5.68 12.41 -12.51
N SER A 165 4.90 11.52 -11.93
CA SER A 165 5.26 10.10 -11.80
C SER A 165 4.06 9.22 -12.10
N ALA A 166 4.31 8.12 -12.80
CA ALA A 166 3.30 7.10 -13.11
C ALA A 166 3.94 5.70 -12.99
N PRO A 167 3.20 4.70 -12.49
CA PRO A 167 3.69 3.33 -12.48
C PRO A 167 3.85 2.81 -13.92
N ARG A 168 4.94 2.09 -14.17
CA ARG A 168 5.21 1.45 -15.47
C ARG A 168 4.58 0.07 -15.62
N LEU A 169 4.21 -0.56 -14.51
CA LEU A 169 3.59 -1.87 -14.45
C LEU A 169 2.20 -1.75 -13.83
N ARG A 170 1.20 -2.36 -14.48
CA ARG A 170 -0.19 -2.33 -14.00
C ARG A 170 -0.38 -3.17 -12.75
N LEU A 171 0.22 -4.35 -12.69
CA LEU A 171 0.16 -5.27 -11.55
C LEU A 171 1.49 -5.22 -10.80
N ARG A 172 1.42 -4.87 -9.52
CA ARG A 172 2.56 -4.74 -8.62
C ARG A 172 2.16 -5.48 -7.35
N LEU A 173 2.30 -6.81 -7.37
CA LEU A 173 1.71 -7.71 -6.40
C LEU A 173 2.76 -8.27 -5.44
N LEU A 174 2.33 -8.59 -4.22
CA LEU A 174 3.05 -9.45 -3.30
C LEU A 174 2.34 -10.80 -3.17
N ASP A 175 3.13 -11.87 -3.21
CA ASP A 175 2.63 -13.23 -3.04
C ASP A 175 3.05 -13.76 -1.65
N HIS A 176 2.08 -14.19 -0.87
CA HIS A 176 2.31 -14.79 0.45
C HIS A 176 2.19 -16.30 0.35
N TRP A 177 3.25 -17.02 0.72
CA TRP A 177 3.22 -18.48 0.77
C TRP A 177 2.66 -19.00 2.09
N ASP A 178 1.50 -18.45 2.46
CA ASP A 178 0.90 -18.61 3.77
C ASP A 178 -0.15 -19.74 3.75
N ASN A 179 -0.02 -20.67 4.68
CA ASN A 179 -0.97 -21.75 4.88
C ASN A 179 -2.09 -21.30 5.82
N LEU A 180 -3.29 -21.87 5.67
CA LEU A 180 -4.45 -21.50 6.49
C LEU A 180 -4.30 -21.84 7.99
N ASN A 181 -3.33 -22.68 8.34
CA ASN A 181 -2.97 -22.98 9.74
C ASN A 181 -2.00 -21.96 10.37
N GLY A 182 -1.65 -20.89 9.65
CA GLY A 182 -0.78 -19.81 10.14
C GLY A 182 0.72 -20.03 9.91
N THR A 183 1.13 -21.18 9.36
CA THR A 183 2.54 -21.39 8.95
C THR A 183 2.81 -20.75 7.58
N VAL A 184 4.07 -20.39 7.31
CA VAL A 184 4.49 -19.80 6.04
C VAL A 184 5.53 -20.72 5.39
N GLU A 185 5.25 -21.19 4.18
CA GLU A 185 6.20 -21.99 3.42
C GLU A 185 7.37 -21.11 2.97
N ARG A 186 8.59 -21.52 3.30
CA ARG A 186 9.81 -20.69 3.15
C ARG A 186 9.74 -19.36 3.92
N GLY A 187 8.95 -19.31 5.00
CA GLY A 187 8.87 -18.15 5.88
C GLY A 187 9.98 -18.13 6.94
N TYR A 188 10.69 -17.00 7.02
CA TYR A 188 11.77 -16.78 8.00
C TYR A 188 11.49 -15.61 8.96
N ALA A 189 10.27 -15.06 8.92
CA ALA A 189 9.87 -13.86 9.65
C ALA A 189 8.72 -14.08 10.64
N GLY A 190 8.49 -15.34 11.04
CA GLY A 190 7.42 -15.74 11.96
C GLY A 190 6.20 -16.32 11.25
N ALA A 191 5.07 -16.33 11.97
CA ALA A 191 3.80 -16.83 11.47
C ALA A 191 3.14 -15.89 10.46
N SER A 192 2.17 -16.42 9.71
CA SER A 192 1.31 -15.65 8.82
C SER A 192 0.71 -14.44 9.53
N LEU A 193 0.61 -13.31 8.82
CA LEU A 193 -0.10 -12.14 9.33
C LEU A 193 -1.60 -12.42 9.47
N TRP A 194 -2.16 -13.31 8.66
CA TRP A 194 -3.61 -13.52 8.55
C TRP A 194 -4.12 -14.39 9.72
N GLU A 195 -4.70 -13.75 10.74
CA GLU A 195 -5.25 -14.45 11.91
C GLU A 195 -6.64 -15.04 11.58
N TRP A 196 -6.68 -16.06 10.70
CA TRP A 196 -7.91 -16.64 10.17
C TRP A 196 -8.93 -17.03 11.25
N ALA A 197 -8.48 -17.52 12.40
CA ALA A 197 -9.37 -17.89 13.51
C ALA A 197 -10.12 -16.70 14.13
N ARG A 198 -9.57 -15.49 14.03
CA ARG A 198 -10.12 -14.26 14.62
C ARG A 198 -10.92 -13.42 13.63
N LEU A 199 -10.70 -13.61 12.34
CA LEU A 199 -11.46 -12.96 11.28
C LEU A 199 -12.88 -13.57 11.16
N PRO A 200 -13.91 -12.77 10.82
CA PRO A 200 -13.89 -11.32 10.60
C PRO A 200 -14.04 -10.49 11.89
N ASP A 201 -14.29 -11.14 13.03
CA ASP A 201 -14.78 -10.49 14.25
C ASP A 201 -13.75 -9.58 14.93
N SER A 202 -12.46 -9.85 14.73
CA SER A 202 -11.35 -9.05 15.23
C SER A 202 -10.39 -8.70 14.10
N ILE A 203 -10.23 -7.40 13.83
CA ILE A 203 -9.33 -6.84 12.82
C ILE A 203 -8.07 -6.32 13.51
N ASN A 204 -6.94 -6.98 13.27
CA ASN A 204 -5.66 -6.54 13.83
C ASN A 204 -5.21 -5.22 13.18
N PRO A 205 -4.83 -4.18 13.94
CA PRO A 205 -4.30 -2.93 13.39
C PRO A 205 -3.13 -3.13 12.42
N ARG A 206 -2.34 -4.19 12.61
CA ARG A 206 -1.21 -4.55 11.72
C ARG A 206 -1.62 -4.80 10.27
N TYR A 207 -2.90 -5.09 9.99
CA TYR A 207 -3.40 -5.18 8.60
C TYR A 207 -3.42 -3.83 7.90
N THR A 208 -3.73 -2.77 8.66
CA THR A 208 -3.64 -1.40 8.15
C THR A 208 -2.18 -1.03 7.95
N ASP A 209 -1.29 -1.37 8.89
CA ASP A 209 0.15 -1.06 8.76
C ASP A 209 0.82 -1.82 7.61
N TYR A 210 0.41 -3.07 7.37
CA TYR A 210 0.79 -3.84 6.19
C TYR A 210 0.40 -3.11 4.89
N ALA A 211 -0.87 -2.72 4.79
CA ALA A 211 -1.37 -2.01 3.60
C ALA A 211 -0.72 -0.62 3.42
N ARG A 212 -0.40 0.06 4.53
CA ARG A 212 0.35 1.33 4.54
C ARG A 212 1.74 1.15 3.95
N ALA A 213 2.49 0.15 4.41
CA ALA A 213 3.83 -0.14 3.92
C ALA A 213 3.80 -0.44 2.41
N ASP A 214 2.90 -1.31 1.97
CA ASP A 214 2.76 -1.67 0.55
C ASP A 214 2.38 -0.46 -0.32
N ALA A 215 1.38 0.32 0.09
CA ALA A 215 0.95 1.51 -0.63
C ALA A 215 2.05 2.57 -0.74
N SER A 216 2.93 2.67 0.26
CA SER A 216 4.03 3.63 0.26
C SER A 216 5.07 3.42 -0.83
N VAL A 217 5.17 2.17 -1.32
CA VAL A 217 6.04 1.77 -2.45
C VAL A 217 5.23 1.47 -3.71
N GLY A 218 3.91 1.73 -3.68
CA GLY A 218 3.01 1.61 -4.82
C GLY A 218 2.56 0.20 -5.15
N ILE A 219 2.77 -0.79 -4.27
CA ILE A 219 2.17 -2.13 -4.42
C ILE A 219 0.64 -1.96 -4.43
N ASN A 220 -0.04 -2.65 -5.34
CA ASN A 220 -1.48 -2.50 -5.56
C ASN A 220 -2.27 -3.81 -5.49
N GLY A 221 -1.63 -4.88 -5.06
CA GLY A 221 -2.36 -6.07 -4.68
C GLY A 221 -1.53 -7.11 -3.95
N VAL A 222 -2.24 -8.06 -3.37
CA VAL A 222 -1.68 -9.10 -2.53
C VAL A 222 -2.38 -10.42 -2.79
N VAL A 223 -1.61 -11.48 -2.99
CA VAL A 223 -2.09 -12.86 -2.98
C VAL A 223 -1.92 -13.40 -1.57
N LEU A 224 -3.02 -13.70 -0.89
CA LEU A 224 -3.02 -13.97 0.57
C LEU A 224 -2.49 -15.36 0.96
N THR A 225 -2.54 -16.31 0.04
CA THR A 225 -2.40 -17.72 0.36
C THR A 225 -1.36 -18.40 -0.50
N ASN A 226 -0.81 -19.49 0.04
CA ASN A 226 0.20 -20.30 -0.60
C ASN A 226 -0.23 -20.81 -1.99
N VAL A 227 0.72 -20.83 -2.92
CA VAL A 227 0.57 -21.41 -4.26
C VAL A 227 0.33 -22.91 -4.21
N ASN A 228 0.79 -23.59 -3.16
CA ASN A 228 0.33 -24.93 -2.78
C ASN A 228 -1.07 -24.83 -2.14
N ALA A 229 -2.04 -24.46 -2.98
CA ALA A 229 -3.33 -23.92 -2.55
C ALA A 229 -4.20 -24.92 -1.77
N ASP A 230 -4.96 -24.39 -0.82
CA ASP A 230 -5.99 -25.10 -0.05
C ASP A 230 -7.38 -24.60 -0.49
N ALA A 231 -8.22 -25.50 -1.01
CA ALA A 231 -9.53 -25.13 -1.55
C ALA A 231 -10.46 -24.45 -0.53
N ARG A 232 -10.23 -24.65 0.80
CA ARG A 232 -11.07 -24.07 1.85
C ARG A 232 -11.13 -22.55 1.78
N ILE A 233 -10.11 -21.88 1.25
CA ILE A 233 -10.10 -20.41 1.09
C ILE A 233 -11.26 -19.91 0.20
N LEU A 234 -11.79 -20.75 -0.69
CA LEU A 234 -12.89 -20.44 -1.60
C LEU A 234 -14.28 -20.77 -1.02
N THR A 235 -14.37 -21.25 0.22
CA THR A 235 -15.64 -21.53 0.90
C THR A 235 -16.25 -20.25 1.48
N ALA A 236 -17.58 -20.17 1.58
CA ALA A 236 -18.27 -19.01 2.16
C ALA A 236 -17.70 -18.60 3.54
N ALA A 237 -17.38 -19.57 4.39
CA ALA A 237 -16.81 -19.34 5.72
C ALA A 237 -15.46 -18.60 5.69
N TYR A 238 -14.62 -18.86 4.68
CA TYR A 238 -13.37 -18.14 4.47
C TYR A 238 -13.56 -16.85 3.69
N LEU A 239 -14.46 -16.80 2.70
CA LEU A 239 -14.70 -15.58 1.91
C LEU A 239 -15.13 -14.39 2.77
N VAL A 240 -15.89 -14.62 3.86
CA VAL A 240 -16.21 -13.56 4.83
C VAL A 240 -14.95 -13.01 5.51
N LYS A 241 -13.97 -13.87 5.81
CA LYS A 241 -12.67 -13.49 6.41
C LYS A 241 -11.79 -12.73 5.41
N VAL A 242 -11.72 -13.23 4.17
CA VAL A 242 -11.01 -12.56 3.07
C VAL A 242 -11.60 -11.18 2.79
N ALA A 243 -12.93 -11.05 2.79
CA ALA A 243 -13.60 -9.77 2.62
C ALA A 243 -13.27 -8.76 3.73
N ALA A 244 -13.03 -9.23 4.95
CA ALA A 244 -12.59 -8.36 6.05
C ALA A 244 -11.18 -7.79 5.80
N LEU A 245 -10.24 -8.62 5.33
CA LEU A 245 -8.91 -8.16 4.90
C LEU A 245 -9.01 -7.20 3.72
N ALA A 246 -9.80 -7.53 2.69
CA ALA A 246 -10.00 -6.67 1.53
C ALA A 246 -10.57 -5.29 1.93
N ARG A 247 -11.48 -5.23 2.91
CA ARG A 247 -11.97 -3.94 3.45
C ARG A 247 -10.87 -3.12 4.12
N ALA A 248 -9.95 -3.75 4.87
CA ALA A 248 -8.82 -3.05 5.48
C ALA A 248 -7.83 -2.52 4.44
N PHE A 249 -7.66 -3.23 3.32
CA PHE A 249 -6.67 -2.90 2.29
C PHE A 249 -7.17 -1.89 1.24
N ARG A 250 -8.48 -1.91 0.96
CA ARG A 250 -9.09 -1.08 -0.10
C ARG A 250 -8.78 0.42 0.01
N PRO A 251 -8.82 1.08 1.18
CA PRO A 251 -8.45 2.49 1.28
C PRO A 251 -7.01 2.77 0.81
N TRP A 252 -6.12 1.79 0.92
CA TRP A 252 -4.70 1.90 0.55
C TRP A 252 -4.43 1.51 -0.92
N GLY A 253 -5.47 1.20 -1.69
CA GLY A 253 -5.34 0.83 -3.10
C GLY A 253 -4.85 -0.60 -3.34
N LEU A 254 -4.87 -1.45 -2.32
CA LEU A 254 -4.49 -2.85 -2.42
C LEU A 254 -5.71 -3.73 -2.73
N LYS A 255 -5.68 -4.40 -3.88
CA LYS A 255 -6.64 -5.45 -4.22
C LYS A 255 -6.21 -6.80 -3.67
N VAL A 256 -7.19 -7.60 -3.22
CA VAL A 256 -6.95 -8.98 -2.79
C VAL A 256 -7.05 -9.93 -3.99
N TYR A 257 -6.10 -10.84 -4.07
CA TYR A 257 -6.05 -11.99 -4.96
C TYR A 257 -6.00 -13.26 -4.10
N LEU A 258 -6.45 -14.39 -4.65
CA LEU A 258 -6.41 -15.69 -3.98
C LEU A 258 -5.68 -16.71 -4.84
N THR A 259 -5.10 -17.73 -4.20
CA THR A 259 -4.64 -18.90 -4.95
C THR A 259 -5.80 -19.84 -5.23
N ALA A 260 -6.02 -20.18 -6.50
CA ALA A 260 -7.07 -21.12 -6.90
C ALA A 260 -6.49 -22.53 -7.00
N ARG A 261 -7.01 -23.43 -6.15
CA ARG A 261 -6.72 -24.86 -6.26
C ARG A 261 -7.50 -25.45 -7.42
N PHE A 262 -6.83 -26.00 -8.42
CA PHE A 262 -7.48 -26.46 -9.66
C PHE A 262 -8.57 -27.53 -9.42
N SER A 263 -8.35 -28.42 -8.46
CA SER A 263 -9.29 -29.49 -8.04
C SER A 263 -10.41 -29.03 -7.10
N ALA A 264 -10.53 -27.74 -6.79
CA ALA A 264 -11.59 -27.23 -5.90
C ALA A 264 -13.02 -27.65 -6.28
N PRO A 265 -13.41 -27.79 -7.58
CA PRO A 265 -14.73 -28.30 -7.94
C PRO A 265 -15.03 -29.70 -7.37
N ILE A 266 -14.01 -30.55 -7.21
CA ILE A 266 -14.16 -31.86 -6.57
C ILE A 266 -14.22 -31.69 -5.06
N GLU A 267 -13.20 -31.04 -4.49
CA GLU A 267 -12.96 -31.03 -3.03
C GLU A 267 -14.04 -30.30 -2.23
N ILE A 268 -14.55 -29.19 -2.77
CA ILE A 268 -15.54 -28.34 -2.10
C ILE A 268 -16.79 -28.10 -2.96
N GLY A 269 -16.81 -28.57 -4.21
CA GLY A 269 -17.96 -28.48 -5.10
C GLY A 269 -18.74 -29.78 -5.26
N GLY A 270 -18.16 -30.92 -4.87
CA GLY A 270 -18.81 -32.24 -4.98
C GLY A 270 -18.93 -32.76 -6.41
N LEU A 271 -18.20 -32.19 -7.37
CA LEU A 271 -18.13 -32.71 -8.74
C LEU A 271 -17.23 -33.96 -8.80
N ALA A 272 -17.49 -34.83 -9.78
CA ALA A 272 -16.67 -36.01 -10.01
C ALA A 272 -15.36 -35.72 -10.77
N THR A 273 -15.21 -34.51 -11.32
CA THR A 273 -14.09 -34.10 -12.17
C THR A 273 -13.75 -32.63 -11.96
N ALA A 274 -12.52 -32.25 -12.32
CA ALA A 274 -12.09 -30.86 -12.49
C ALA A 274 -11.54 -30.59 -13.91
N ASP A 275 -11.96 -31.39 -14.91
CA ASP A 275 -11.64 -31.14 -16.32
C ASP A 275 -12.14 -29.75 -16.74
N PRO A 276 -11.27 -28.82 -17.19
CA PRO A 276 -11.67 -27.46 -17.55
C PRO A 276 -12.65 -27.38 -18.72
N LEU A 277 -12.78 -28.43 -19.54
CA LEU A 277 -13.74 -28.48 -20.63
C LEU A 277 -15.10 -29.08 -20.23
N ASP A 278 -15.22 -29.63 -19.02
CA ASP A 278 -16.49 -30.12 -18.50
C ASP A 278 -17.46 -28.97 -18.20
N ALA A 279 -18.71 -29.11 -18.64
CA ALA A 279 -19.72 -28.05 -18.50
C ALA A 279 -20.07 -27.76 -17.03
N GLY A 280 -20.07 -28.77 -16.17
CA GLY A 280 -20.30 -28.62 -14.73
C GLY A 280 -19.16 -27.87 -14.04
N VAL A 281 -17.92 -28.18 -14.40
CA VAL A 281 -16.72 -27.48 -13.89
C VAL A 281 -16.72 -26.00 -14.28
N ARG A 282 -17.06 -25.69 -15.54
CA ARG A 282 -17.21 -24.31 -16.04
C ARG A 282 -18.29 -23.54 -15.28
N ALA A 283 -19.46 -24.16 -15.09
CA ALA A 283 -20.55 -23.56 -14.34
C ALA A 283 -20.17 -23.33 -12.87
N TRP A 284 -19.42 -24.26 -12.27
CA TRP A 284 -18.95 -24.15 -10.89
C TRP A 284 -17.99 -22.96 -10.70
N TRP A 285 -16.98 -22.82 -11.56
CA TRP A 285 -16.03 -21.70 -11.47
C TRP A 285 -16.70 -20.35 -11.73
N ALA A 286 -17.63 -20.28 -12.68
CA ALA A 286 -18.44 -19.06 -12.90
C ALA A 286 -19.23 -18.69 -11.64
N ALA A 287 -19.97 -19.62 -11.06
CA ALA A 287 -20.73 -19.38 -9.83
C ALA A 287 -19.82 -19.03 -8.63
N LYS A 288 -18.64 -19.64 -8.55
CA LYS A 288 -17.66 -19.35 -7.50
C LYS A 288 -17.07 -17.95 -7.66
N ALA A 289 -16.74 -17.54 -8.88
CA ALA A 289 -16.31 -16.18 -9.17
C ALA A 289 -17.41 -15.17 -8.78
N ASP A 290 -18.67 -15.43 -9.12
CA ASP A 290 -19.80 -14.59 -8.73
C ASP A 290 -19.96 -14.48 -7.21
N GLU A 291 -19.74 -15.56 -6.46
CA GLU A 291 -19.71 -15.53 -5.00
C GLU A 291 -18.59 -14.66 -4.44
N ILE A 292 -17.38 -14.77 -5.00
CA ILE A 292 -16.22 -13.98 -4.59
C ILE A 292 -16.45 -12.50 -4.89
N TYR A 293 -16.90 -12.14 -6.09
CA TYR A 293 -17.17 -10.74 -6.45
C TYR A 293 -18.35 -10.15 -5.66
N ARG A 294 -19.33 -10.95 -5.24
CA ARG A 294 -20.37 -10.48 -4.30
C ARG A 294 -19.79 -10.12 -2.93
N ALA A 295 -18.85 -10.93 -2.42
CA ALA A 295 -18.20 -10.67 -1.14
C ALA A 295 -17.13 -9.56 -1.23
N ILE A 296 -16.45 -9.45 -2.38
CA ILE A 296 -15.30 -8.59 -2.63
C ILE A 296 -15.46 -7.98 -4.04
N PRO A 297 -16.22 -6.87 -4.18
CA PRO A 297 -16.58 -6.32 -5.50
C PRO A 297 -15.39 -5.90 -6.36
N ASP A 298 -14.25 -5.62 -5.75
CA ASP A 298 -13.01 -5.20 -6.39
C ASP A 298 -11.91 -6.28 -6.36
N PHE A 299 -12.30 -7.55 -6.20
CA PHE A 299 -11.40 -8.70 -6.24
C PHE A 299 -10.44 -8.64 -7.45
N GLY A 300 -9.18 -8.99 -7.20
CA GLY A 300 -8.11 -8.87 -8.18
C GLY A 300 -8.09 -10.01 -9.21
N GLY A 301 -8.35 -11.24 -8.76
CA GLY A 301 -8.26 -12.45 -9.57
C GLY A 301 -7.48 -13.56 -8.87
N PHE A 302 -7.06 -14.54 -9.65
CA PHE A 302 -6.39 -15.75 -9.13
C PHE A 302 -4.91 -15.82 -9.51
N LEU A 303 -4.13 -16.40 -8.60
CA LEU A 303 -2.82 -17.00 -8.87
C LEU A 303 -2.97 -18.53 -8.89
N VAL A 304 -2.35 -19.21 -9.85
CA VAL A 304 -2.52 -20.65 -10.04
C VAL A 304 -1.16 -21.32 -10.20
N LYS A 305 -0.86 -22.29 -9.34
CA LYS A 305 0.20 -23.29 -9.54
C LYS A 305 -0.49 -24.60 -9.88
N ALA A 306 -0.30 -25.09 -11.10
CA ALA A 306 -0.95 -26.28 -11.63
C ALA A 306 0.06 -27.21 -12.29
N ASN A 307 -0.16 -28.53 -12.14
CA ASN A 307 0.72 -29.60 -12.65
C ASN A 307 2.22 -29.37 -12.30
N SER A 308 2.48 -28.99 -11.06
CA SER A 308 3.83 -28.71 -10.54
C SER A 308 3.95 -29.19 -9.11
N GLU A 309 4.99 -29.98 -8.80
CA GLU A 309 5.26 -30.51 -7.46
C GLU A 309 4.05 -31.24 -6.83
N GLY A 310 3.30 -31.98 -7.65
CA GLY A 310 2.11 -32.73 -7.22
C GLY A 310 0.86 -31.87 -7.04
N GLN A 311 0.88 -30.57 -7.36
CA GLN A 311 -0.33 -29.75 -7.41
C GLN A 311 -1.21 -30.13 -8.60
N PRO A 312 -2.54 -30.23 -8.41
CA PRO A 312 -3.48 -30.64 -9.44
C PRO A 312 -3.53 -29.61 -10.56
N GLY A 313 -3.91 -30.05 -11.76
CA GLY A 313 -4.00 -29.17 -12.90
C GLY A 313 -4.61 -29.79 -14.15
N PRO A 314 -4.75 -29.01 -15.24
CA PRO A 314 -5.43 -29.46 -16.46
C PRO A 314 -4.81 -30.70 -17.09
N GLN A 315 -3.51 -30.96 -16.93
CA GLN A 315 -2.87 -32.14 -17.52
C GLN A 315 -3.34 -33.46 -16.90
N ASP A 316 -3.89 -33.42 -15.67
CA ASP A 316 -4.50 -34.59 -15.02
C ASP A 316 -5.74 -35.08 -15.79
N TYR A 317 -6.29 -34.20 -16.65
CA TYR A 317 -7.45 -34.44 -17.51
C TYR A 317 -7.08 -34.43 -19.00
N HIS A 318 -5.79 -34.59 -19.33
CA HIS A 318 -5.26 -34.53 -20.70
C HIS A 318 -5.56 -33.19 -21.41
N ARG A 319 -5.60 -32.09 -20.65
CA ARG A 319 -5.79 -30.74 -21.17
C ARG A 319 -4.51 -29.91 -21.12
N THR A 320 -4.47 -28.83 -21.88
CA THR A 320 -3.35 -27.89 -21.87
C THR A 320 -3.50 -26.88 -20.73
N HIS A 321 -2.40 -26.21 -20.39
CA HIS A 321 -2.47 -25.07 -19.46
C HIS A 321 -3.33 -23.92 -20.02
N ALA A 322 -3.40 -23.77 -21.35
CA ALA A 322 -4.29 -22.78 -21.96
C ALA A 322 -5.76 -23.12 -21.71
N ASP A 323 -6.16 -24.40 -21.83
CA ASP A 323 -7.53 -24.83 -21.52
C ASP A 323 -7.86 -24.55 -20.04
N GLY A 324 -6.94 -24.88 -19.13
CA GLY A 324 -7.12 -24.64 -17.70
C GLY A 324 -7.12 -23.15 -17.30
N ALA A 325 -6.36 -22.30 -17.99
CA ALA A 325 -6.28 -20.88 -17.69
C ALA A 325 -7.39 -20.04 -18.33
N ASN A 326 -7.96 -20.51 -19.45
CA ASN A 326 -9.06 -19.84 -20.16
C ASN A 326 -10.45 -20.18 -19.57
N LEU A 327 -10.55 -21.26 -18.78
CA LEU A 327 -11.71 -21.61 -17.96
C LEU A 327 -12.13 -20.46 -17.05
#